data_AF-A0A067BSC2-F1
#
_entry.id   AF-A0A067BSC2-F1
#
_cell.length_a   1.000
_cell.length_b   1.000
_cell.length_c   1.000
_cell.angle_alpha   90.00
_cell.angle_beta   90.00
_cell.angle_gamma   90.00
#
_symmetry.space_group_name_H-M   'P 1'
#
loop_
_entity.id
_entity.type
_entity.pdbx_description
1 polymer ?
#
loop_
_entity_poly.entity_id
_entity_poly.type
_entity_poly.pdbx_seq_one_letter_code
_entity_poly.pdbx_strand_id
1 'polypeptide(L)'
;MTTTESTLPPATPTAEFDQVVDTPAPKKFWTTKAIVGAVSSAAPTSTYSDSWGDIQDHAPCCSSVKFAHYESVKRAWTDPSTQSEFCNTALKVGTSGGKTVDNMILVTFSMGNLVASGAVASGVCNFGSGVTWVSIAGPMQGSKAANLLEEKCASGGWGAALQGILGLIGYCPATPAYLNMKTQDSRAQQGVHKVMCAVKSSGLVSTDAVALSLVGRMAWNNDGTLHDGVVSFPSCSVGFGNFATDAEAGANYKASVNHLDSSFRNGDGWWGADRKPVKWFECAL
;
A
#
# COMPACT_ATOMS: atom_id res chain seq x y z
N MET A 1 -3.15 80.39 34.68
CA MET A 1 -3.96 80.16 33.45
C MET A 1 -3.16 80.78 32.33
N THR A 2 -2.60 80.07 31.35
CA THR A 2 -2.72 78.67 30.86
C THR A 2 -1.31 78.30 30.31
N THR A 3 -0.68 77.16 30.63
CA THR A 3 -0.74 75.87 29.88
C THR A 3 -0.81 76.03 28.36
N THR A 4 -0.05 75.38 27.49
CA THR A 4 1.05 74.38 27.58
C THR A 4 1.84 74.49 26.23
N GLU A 5 2.96 73.83 25.93
CA GLU A 5 3.71 72.71 26.54
C GLU A 5 5.22 72.81 26.22
N SER A 6 6.03 71.78 26.51
CA SER A 6 7.40 71.61 26.00
C SER A 6 7.64 70.16 25.62
N THR A 7 7.69 69.84 24.33
CA THR A 7 7.85 68.48 23.80
C THR A 7 9.31 68.02 23.87
N LEU A 8 9.68 67.40 25.00
CA LEU A 8 10.84 66.50 25.07
C LEU A 8 10.57 65.24 24.21
N PRO A 9 11.53 64.77 23.39
CA PRO A 9 11.39 63.49 22.72
C PRO A 9 11.46 62.33 23.74
N PRO A 10 10.67 61.25 23.58
CA PRO A 10 10.61 60.15 24.54
C PRO A 10 11.88 59.29 24.50
N ALA A 11 12.29 58.79 25.67
CA ALA A 11 13.45 57.92 25.81
C ALA A 11 13.04 56.44 25.95
N THR A 12 13.71 55.57 25.17
CA THR A 12 13.78 54.10 25.30
C THR A 12 12.48 53.33 25.02
N PRO A 13 12.57 52.16 24.36
CA PRO A 13 13.03 50.95 25.06
C PRO A 13 14.17 50.20 24.36
N THR A 14 14.93 49.47 25.15
CA THR A 14 15.81 48.40 24.68
C THR A 14 14.97 47.22 24.19
N ALA A 15 15.04 46.94 22.89
CA ALA A 15 14.63 45.67 22.29
C ALA A 15 15.87 45.15 21.54
N GLU A 16 16.49 44.04 21.94
CA GLU A 16 16.03 42.64 21.91
C GLU A 16 16.67 41.92 20.71
N PHE A 17 17.14 40.70 20.93
CA PHE A 17 17.94 39.96 19.96
C PHE A 17 17.05 39.43 18.83
N ASP A 18 17.09 40.09 17.68
CA ASP A 18 16.78 39.46 16.38
C ASP A 18 18.00 39.51 15.47
N GLN A 19 19.05 38.78 15.88
CA GLN A 19 19.89 38.12 14.89
C GLN A 19 18.96 37.23 14.07
N VAL A 20 18.81 37.52 12.77
CA VAL A 20 18.21 36.58 11.82
C VAL A 20 19.15 35.39 11.72
N VAL A 21 18.99 34.46 12.66
CA VAL A 21 19.53 33.12 12.56
C VAL A 21 18.76 32.47 11.43
N ASP A 22 19.36 32.48 10.24
CA ASP A 22 19.05 31.57 9.16
C ASP A 22 19.07 30.16 9.76
N THR A 23 17.89 29.69 10.14
CA THR A 23 17.70 28.42 10.83
C THR A 23 17.53 27.41 9.72
N PRO A 24 18.56 26.60 9.38
CA PRO A 24 18.48 25.75 8.22
C PRO A 24 17.38 24.73 8.50
N ALA A 25 16.32 24.69 7.68
CA ALA A 25 15.13 23.87 7.92
C ALA A 25 15.50 22.42 8.32
N PRO A 26 15.42 22.04 9.62
CA PRO A 26 16.22 20.94 10.10
C PRO A 26 15.38 19.67 10.28
N LYS A 27 14.94 19.07 9.17
CA LYS A 27 14.54 17.64 9.11
C LYS A 27 15.00 16.97 7.82
N LYS A 28 16.33 16.90 7.64
CA LYS A 28 16.96 15.89 6.78
C LYS A 28 16.78 14.50 7.40
N PHE A 29 16.69 13.47 6.56
CA PHE A 29 16.60 12.04 6.87
C PHE A 29 15.32 11.57 7.59
N TRP A 30 14.41 10.99 6.79
CA TRP A 30 13.39 10.05 7.27
C TRP A 30 13.81 8.63 6.87
N THR A 31 13.68 7.65 7.76
CA THR A 31 14.32 6.34 7.61
C THR A 31 13.31 5.23 7.36
N THR A 32 12.80 5.18 6.13
CA THR A 32 11.48 4.64 5.85
C THR A 32 11.55 3.37 5.01
N LYS A 33 11.44 2.22 5.67
CA LYS A 33 11.55 0.89 5.04
C LYS A 33 10.31 0.05 5.36
N ALA A 34 9.53 -0.40 4.36
CA ALA A 34 8.69 -1.61 4.41
C ALA A 34 7.85 -1.74 3.13
N ILE A 35 8.05 -2.82 2.39
CA ILE A 35 7.28 -3.20 1.20
C ILE A 35 6.93 -4.70 1.32
N VAL A 36 5.65 -5.08 1.24
CA VAL A 36 5.15 -6.36 1.81
C VAL A 36 4.67 -7.40 0.78
N GLY A 37 5.26 -8.60 0.78
CA GLY A 37 4.61 -9.80 0.21
C GLY A 37 5.57 -10.86 -0.32
N ALA A 38 5.55 -12.07 0.25
CA ALA A 38 6.43 -13.18 -0.12
C ALA A 38 5.73 -14.55 -0.02
N VAL A 39 6.35 -15.59 -0.59
CA VAL A 39 5.84 -16.98 -0.55
C VAL A 39 6.25 -17.76 0.70
N SER A 40 7.14 -17.19 1.52
CA SER A 40 7.64 -17.79 2.76
C SER A 40 8.15 -16.72 3.72
N SER A 41 8.01 -16.95 5.03
CA SER A 41 8.58 -16.10 6.06
C SER A 41 10.12 -16.10 6.02
N ALA A 42 10.73 -14.91 5.92
CA ALA A 42 12.18 -14.74 5.85
C ALA A 42 12.63 -13.38 6.43
N ALA A 43 13.94 -13.21 6.62
CA ALA A 43 14.50 -11.93 7.07
C ALA A 43 14.31 -10.83 5.99
N PRO A 44 14.02 -9.57 6.35
CA PRO A 44 13.79 -8.50 5.37
C PRO A 44 14.99 -8.19 4.47
N THR A 45 14.81 -8.26 3.15
CA THR A 45 15.83 -7.93 2.15
C THR A 45 15.83 -6.44 1.80
N SER A 46 16.85 -5.94 1.10
CA SER A 46 16.91 -4.55 0.59
C SER A 46 16.40 -4.37 -0.84
N THR A 47 16.15 -5.45 -1.57
CA THR A 47 15.56 -5.50 -2.92
C THR A 47 14.59 -6.68 -3.00
N TYR A 48 13.60 -6.62 -3.91
CA TYR A 48 12.73 -7.77 -4.21
C TYR A 48 12.06 -7.66 -5.60
N SER A 49 12.86 -7.62 -6.67
CA SER A 49 12.39 -7.30 -8.01
C SER A 49 11.28 -8.22 -8.55
N ASP A 50 11.26 -9.52 -8.22
CA ASP A 50 10.21 -10.48 -8.63
C ASP A 50 8.79 -10.06 -8.21
N SER A 51 8.66 -9.48 -7.01
CA SER A 51 7.37 -9.05 -6.45
C SER A 51 7.14 -7.56 -6.60
N TRP A 52 8.21 -6.76 -6.64
CA TRP A 52 8.13 -5.32 -6.43
C TRP A 52 8.92 -4.45 -7.41
N GLY A 53 9.58 -5.06 -8.39
CA GLY A 53 10.47 -4.36 -9.31
C GLY A 53 11.57 -3.62 -8.56
N ASP A 54 12.08 -2.56 -9.17
CA ASP A 54 13.19 -1.79 -8.61
C ASP A 54 12.73 -0.53 -7.86
N ILE A 55 11.54 -0.61 -7.23
CA ILE A 55 10.91 0.48 -6.48
C ILE A 55 11.80 1.06 -5.36
N GLN A 56 12.80 0.32 -4.87
CA GLN A 56 13.77 0.86 -3.91
C GLN A 56 14.54 2.08 -4.44
N ASP A 57 14.72 2.17 -5.76
CA ASP A 57 15.47 3.23 -6.42
C ASP A 57 14.57 4.45 -6.74
N HIS A 58 13.26 4.31 -6.55
CA HIS A 58 12.22 5.34 -6.74
C HIS A 58 11.68 5.92 -5.42
N ALA A 59 12.40 5.70 -4.32
CA ALA A 59 12.03 6.18 -2.99
C ALA A 59 13.10 7.11 -2.38
N PRO A 60 13.46 8.24 -3.03
CA PRO A 60 14.64 9.04 -2.69
C PRO A 60 14.56 9.76 -1.33
N CYS A 61 13.37 9.88 -0.73
CA CYS A 61 13.21 10.38 0.64
C CYS A 61 13.63 9.34 1.71
N CYS A 62 13.68 8.06 1.35
CA CYS A 62 13.97 6.95 2.26
C CYS A 62 15.48 6.77 2.43
N SER A 63 15.99 6.81 3.67
CA SER A 63 17.41 6.46 3.92
C SER A 63 17.79 5.02 3.56
N SER A 64 16.80 4.14 3.41
CA SER A 64 16.93 2.75 3.01
C SER A 64 15.55 2.13 2.83
N VAL A 65 15.44 1.12 1.95
CA VAL A 65 14.20 0.34 1.74
C VAL A 65 14.40 -1.09 2.26
N LYS A 66 13.29 -1.74 2.63
CA LYS A 66 13.25 -3.12 3.11
C LYS A 66 11.99 -3.79 2.62
N PHE A 67 12.13 -5.02 2.16
CA PHE A 67 11.04 -5.86 1.70
C PHE A 67 10.78 -6.90 2.77
N ALA A 68 9.56 -6.93 3.28
CA ALA A 68 9.18 -7.80 4.37
C ALA A 68 8.60 -9.11 3.81
N HIS A 69 9.21 -10.21 4.21
CA HIS A 69 8.90 -11.55 3.73
C HIS A 69 8.10 -12.29 4.79
N TYR A 70 6.79 -12.40 4.56
CA TYR A 70 5.88 -13.19 5.39
C TYR A 70 5.29 -14.30 4.54
N GLU A 71 5.10 -15.48 5.12
CA GLU A 71 4.28 -16.51 4.49
C GLU A 71 2.85 -15.96 4.30
N SER A 72 2.46 -15.74 3.04
CA SER A 72 1.18 -15.14 2.63
C SER A 72 0.35 -16.04 1.69
N VAL A 73 0.75 -17.30 1.51
CA VAL A 73 0.08 -18.28 0.63
C VAL A 73 -0.76 -19.25 1.44
N LYS A 74 -0.41 -19.55 2.70
CA LYS A 74 -1.11 -20.50 3.57
C LYS A 74 -1.85 -19.81 4.71
N ARG A 75 -1.21 -18.90 5.45
CA ARG A 75 -1.80 -18.24 6.61
C ARG A 75 -2.73 -17.10 6.22
N ALA A 76 -3.80 -16.95 7.00
CA ALA A 76 -4.71 -15.82 6.90
C ALA A 76 -4.09 -14.53 7.47
N TRP A 77 -4.63 -13.39 7.07
CA TRP A 77 -4.34 -12.09 7.69
C TRP A 77 -4.91 -11.96 9.12
N THR A 78 -5.90 -12.80 9.46
CA THR A 78 -6.46 -12.98 10.81
C THR A 78 -5.61 -13.85 11.72
N ASP A 79 -4.60 -14.54 11.19
CA ASP A 79 -3.73 -15.41 11.98
C ASP A 79 -2.87 -14.58 12.95
N PRO A 80 -2.92 -14.83 14.28
CA PRO A 80 -2.14 -14.07 15.24
C PRO A 80 -0.62 -14.11 14.99
N SER A 81 -0.10 -15.18 14.37
CA SER A 81 1.31 -15.27 13.99
C SER A 81 1.65 -14.32 12.86
N THR A 82 0.79 -14.20 11.83
CA THR A 82 0.96 -13.27 10.71
C THR A 82 0.97 -11.82 11.20
N GLN A 83 0.04 -11.45 12.08
CA GLN A 83 -0.02 -10.11 12.66
C GLN A 83 1.18 -9.82 13.57
N SER A 84 1.59 -10.78 14.39
CA SER A 84 2.77 -10.66 15.26
C SER A 84 4.06 -10.51 14.46
N GLU A 85 4.22 -11.29 13.39
CA GLU A 85 5.38 -11.24 12.50
C GLU A 85 5.46 -9.91 11.75
N PHE A 86 4.33 -9.40 11.27
CA PHE A 86 4.21 -8.06 10.69
C PHE A 86 4.64 -6.98 11.69
N CYS A 87 4.04 -6.93 12.88
CA CYS A 87 4.36 -5.95 13.90
C CYS A 87 5.82 -6.03 14.35
N ASN A 88 6.33 -7.23 14.63
CA ASN A 88 7.72 -7.44 15.05
C ASN A 88 8.71 -7.01 13.98
N THR A 89 8.35 -7.14 12.70
CA THR A 89 9.18 -6.66 11.59
C THR A 89 9.11 -5.14 11.50
N ALA A 90 7.91 -4.55 11.51
CA ALA A 90 7.73 -3.10 11.46
C ALA A 90 8.47 -2.38 12.62
N LEU A 91 8.39 -2.91 13.85
CA LEU A 91 9.08 -2.38 15.03
C LEU A 91 10.61 -2.46 14.95
N LYS A 92 11.17 -3.49 14.28
CA LYS A 92 12.63 -3.62 14.05
C LYS A 92 13.15 -2.69 12.96
N VAL A 93 12.24 -2.17 12.13
CA VAL A 93 12.57 -1.56 10.85
C VAL A 93 12.37 -0.05 10.91
N GLY A 94 11.30 0.44 11.54
CA GLY A 94 11.15 1.82 11.97
C GLY A 94 11.81 2.08 13.33
N THR A 95 11.47 3.20 13.97
CA THR A 95 11.76 3.40 15.40
C THR A 95 10.62 2.86 16.25
N SER A 96 10.94 2.22 17.39
CA SER A 96 9.94 1.58 18.24
C SER A 96 9.87 2.16 19.65
N GLY A 97 8.68 2.61 20.06
CA GLY A 97 8.34 2.90 21.47
C GLY A 97 7.45 1.79 22.03
N GLY A 98 8.05 0.72 22.56
CA GLY A 98 7.31 -0.47 23.00
C GLY A 98 6.56 -1.14 21.84
N LYS A 99 5.23 -1.01 21.80
CA LYS A 99 4.35 -1.56 20.74
C LYS A 99 4.06 -0.57 19.60
N THR A 100 4.54 0.67 19.66
CA THR A 100 4.27 1.69 18.63
C THR A 100 5.40 1.71 17.59
N VAL A 101 5.04 1.47 16.33
CA VAL A 101 5.89 1.67 15.14
C VAL A 101 5.86 3.15 14.78
N ASP A 102 7.01 3.76 14.52
CA ASP A 102 7.13 5.16 14.13
C ASP A 102 8.29 5.37 13.13
N ASN A 103 8.38 6.56 12.52
CA ASN A 103 9.38 6.93 11.51
C ASN A 103 9.47 5.90 10.36
N MET A 104 8.35 5.71 9.65
CA MET A 104 8.21 4.72 8.59
C MET A 104 7.24 5.17 7.49
N ILE A 105 7.61 5.00 6.23
CA ILE A 105 6.64 4.89 5.13
C ILE A 105 6.34 3.40 5.02
N LEU A 106 5.11 3.04 5.36
CA LEU A 106 4.58 1.67 5.27
C LEU A 106 3.88 1.51 3.93
N VAL A 107 4.35 0.61 3.07
CA VAL A 107 3.69 0.27 1.81
C VAL A 107 3.12 -1.15 1.89
N THR A 108 1.80 -1.27 1.79
CA THR A 108 1.11 -2.57 1.83
C THR A 108 0.40 -2.87 0.53
N PHE A 109 0.57 -4.10 0.04
CA PHE A 109 -0.07 -4.59 -1.17
C PHE A 109 -1.00 -5.77 -0.88
N SER A 110 -2.13 -5.82 -1.59
CA SER A 110 -3.06 -6.96 -1.55
C SER A 110 -3.41 -7.37 -0.11
N MET A 111 -3.25 -8.64 0.27
CA MET A 111 -3.50 -9.13 1.65
C MET A 111 -2.71 -8.37 2.74
N GLY A 112 -1.54 -7.80 2.43
CA GLY A 112 -0.73 -7.03 3.39
C GLY A 112 -1.48 -5.84 4.00
N ASN A 113 -2.44 -5.27 3.26
CA ASN A 113 -3.35 -4.24 3.76
C ASN A 113 -4.19 -4.74 4.94
N LEU A 114 -4.76 -5.94 4.80
CA LEU A 114 -5.56 -6.59 5.83
C LEU A 114 -4.71 -7.02 7.03
N VAL A 115 -3.46 -7.47 6.80
CA VAL A 115 -2.52 -7.81 7.88
C VAL A 115 -2.24 -6.58 8.74
N ALA A 116 -1.90 -5.44 8.13
CA ALA A 116 -1.61 -4.20 8.85
C ALA A 116 -2.84 -3.68 9.61
N SER A 117 -4.01 -3.59 8.96
CA SER A 117 -5.27 -3.19 9.61
C SER A 117 -5.67 -4.14 10.75
N GLY A 118 -5.57 -5.45 10.52
CA GLY A 118 -5.91 -6.47 11.50
C GLY A 118 -5.01 -6.45 12.73
N ALA A 119 -3.70 -6.25 12.53
CA ALA A 119 -2.74 -6.18 13.62
C ALA A 119 -2.93 -4.94 14.51
N VAL A 120 -3.28 -3.78 13.92
CA VAL A 120 -3.63 -2.56 14.67
C VAL A 120 -4.96 -2.73 15.39
N ALA A 121 -6.01 -3.19 14.69
CA ALA A 121 -7.33 -3.42 15.28
C ALA A 121 -7.33 -4.46 16.43
N SER A 122 -6.39 -5.40 16.39
CA SER A 122 -6.20 -6.45 17.39
C SER A 122 -5.20 -6.07 18.50
N GLY A 123 -4.67 -4.84 18.51
CA GLY A 123 -3.75 -4.34 19.55
C GLY A 123 -2.37 -5.03 19.60
N VAL A 124 -1.95 -5.64 18.48
CA VAL A 124 -0.63 -6.29 18.37
C VAL A 124 0.48 -5.23 18.35
N CYS A 125 0.31 -4.20 17.52
CA CYS A 125 1.09 -2.97 17.51
C CYS A 125 0.21 -1.77 17.14
N ASN A 126 0.73 -0.55 17.33
CA ASN A 126 0.10 0.71 16.92
C ASN A 126 1.01 1.46 15.94
N PHE A 127 0.44 2.37 15.15
CA PHE A 127 1.21 3.29 14.31
C PHE A 127 1.24 4.69 14.95
N GLY A 128 2.44 5.24 15.09
CA GLY A 128 2.70 6.60 15.57
C GLY A 128 2.46 7.65 14.48
N SER A 129 2.60 8.93 14.83
CA SER A 129 2.33 10.05 13.93
C SER A 129 3.39 10.26 12.84
N GLY A 130 4.58 9.66 12.95
CA GLY A 130 5.58 9.57 11.88
C GLY A 130 5.46 8.31 11.02
N VAL A 131 4.32 7.62 11.04
CA VAL A 131 3.99 6.58 10.06
C VAL A 131 3.14 7.15 8.93
N THR A 132 3.69 7.19 7.71
CA THR A 132 2.92 7.45 6.49
C THR A 132 2.55 6.11 5.86
N TRP A 133 1.26 5.84 5.64
CA TRP A 133 0.80 4.55 5.13
C TRP A 133 0.23 4.66 3.71
N VAL A 134 0.88 3.98 2.76
CA VAL A 134 0.45 3.79 1.37
C VAL A 134 -0.22 2.42 1.21
N SER A 135 -1.51 2.42 0.86
CA SER A 135 -2.35 1.23 0.62
C SER A 135 -2.44 0.96 -0.88
N ILE A 136 -2.14 -0.26 -1.32
CA ILE A 136 -2.14 -0.65 -2.74
C ILE A 136 -2.99 -1.91 -2.93
N ALA A 137 -4.02 -1.81 -3.79
CA ALA A 137 -4.86 -2.93 -4.23
C ALA A 137 -5.42 -3.81 -3.07
N GLY A 138 -5.78 -3.19 -1.94
CA GLY A 138 -6.25 -3.89 -0.75
C GLY A 138 -7.66 -4.48 -0.93
N PRO A 139 -7.91 -5.78 -0.64
CA PRO A 139 -9.25 -6.37 -0.69
C PRO A 139 -10.06 -6.03 0.58
N MET A 140 -10.36 -4.74 0.81
CA MET A 140 -10.97 -4.28 2.06
C MET A 140 -12.45 -4.70 2.20
N GLN A 141 -13.14 -5.02 1.11
CA GLN A 141 -14.44 -5.72 1.09
C GLN A 141 -14.31 -7.17 0.58
N GLY A 142 -13.08 -7.70 0.55
CA GLY A 142 -12.74 -9.00 -0.02
C GLY A 142 -12.64 -9.02 -1.55
N SER A 143 -12.62 -10.23 -2.12
CA SER A 143 -12.27 -10.53 -3.50
C SER A 143 -13.19 -11.60 -4.08
N LYS A 144 -13.86 -11.30 -5.21
CA LYS A 144 -14.59 -12.32 -5.98
C LYS A 144 -13.65 -13.38 -6.57
N ALA A 145 -12.38 -13.04 -6.84
CA ALA A 145 -11.39 -14.03 -7.30
C ALA A 145 -11.07 -15.07 -6.21
N ALA A 146 -11.08 -14.70 -4.93
CA ALA A 146 -10.98 -15.64 -3.82
C ALA A 146 -12.22 -16.55 -3.70
N ASN A 147 -13.43 -16.03 -3.93
CA ASN A 147 -14.64 -16.85 -4.05
C ASN A 147 -14.55 -17.85 -5.23
N LEU A 148 -14.09 -17.39 -6.40
CA LEU A 148 -13.88 -18.23 -7.58
C LEU A 148 -12.84 -19.33 -7.32
N LEU A 149 -11.75 -19.03 -6.61
CA LEU A 149 -10.74 -20.04 -6.27
C LEU A 149 -11.31 -21.14 -5.37
N GLU A 150 -12.10 -20.78 -4.35
CA GLU A 150 -12.80 -21.77 -3.51
C GLU A 150 -13.73 -22.65 -4.35
N GLU A 151 -14.56 -22.05 -5.21
CA GLU A 151 -15.47 -22.76 -6.11
C GLU A 151 -14.73 -23.75 -7.04
N LYS A 152 -13.61 -23.31 -7.65
CA LYS A 152 -12.83 -24.17 -8.54
C LYS A 152 -12.13 -25.27 -7.77
N CYS A 153 -11.54 -25.02 -6.61
CA CYS A 153 -10.94 -26.07 -5.81
C CYS A 153 -11.98 -27.10 -5.31
N ALA A 154 -13.20 -26.67 -4.97
CA ALA A 154 -14.30 -27.58 -4.64
C ALA A 154 -14.79 -28.40 -5.86
N SER A 155 -14.66 -27.86 -7.07
CA SER A 155 -15.10 -28.46 -8.34
C SER A 155 -14.04 -29.33 -9.04
N GLY A 156 -13.01 -29.80 -8.31
CA GLY A 156 -11.93 -30.61 -8.87
C GLY A 156 -10.73 -29.83 -9.45
N GLY A 157 -10.68 -28.53 -9.20
CA GLY A 157 -9.61 -27.63 -9.62
C GLY A 157 -9.89 -26.91 -10.95
N TRP A 158 -8.85 -26.29 -11.49
CA TRP A 158 -8.90 -25.62 -12.79
C TRP A 158 -8.79 -26.65 -13.91
N GLY A 159 -9.57 -26.50 -14.99
CA GLY A 159 -9.43 -27.36 -16.16
C GLY A 159 -8.04 -27.24 -16.79
N ALA A 160 -7.51 -28.32 -17.38
CA ALA A 160 -6.11 -28.42 -17.82
C ALA A 160 -5.65 -27.26 -18.75
N ALA A 161 -6.53 -26.79 -19.65
CA ALA A 161 -6.25 -25.63 -20.50
C ALA A 161 -6.07 -24.32 -19.72
N LEU A 162 -6.78 -24.13 -18.60
CA LEU A 162 -6.61 -22.97 -17.71
C LEU A 162 -5.37 -23.11 -16.83
N GLN A 163 -5.02 -24.31 -16.39
CA GLN A 163 -3.83 -24.54 -15.56
C GLN A 163 -2.54 -24.02 -16.23
N GLY A 164 -2.38 -24.29 -17.54
CA GLY A 164 -1.23 -23.83 -18.32
C GLY A 164 -1.21 -22.33 -18.60
N ILE A 165 -2.37 -21.68 -18.77
CA ILE A 165 -2.48 -20.23 -19.01
C ILE A 165 -2.26 -19.43 -17.72
N LEU A 166 -2.73 -19.96 -16.59
CA LEU A 166 -2.79 -19.24 -15.32
C LEU A 166 -1.61 -19.59 -14.37
N GLY A 167 -0.76 -20.55 -14.72
CA GLY A 167 0.35 -21.02 -13.88
C GLY A 167 -0.09 -21.69 -12.57
N LEU A 168 -1.36 -22.10 -12.45
CA LEU A 168 -2.02 -22.40 -11.16
C LEU A 168 -1.69 -23.76 -10.52
N ILE A 169 -0.53 -24.35 -10.83
CA ILE A 169 -0.06 -25.55 -10.16
C ILE A 169 0.27 -25.17 -8.71
N GLY A 170 -0.64 -25.49 -7.77
CA GLY A 170 -0.44 -25.31 -6.33
C GLY A 170 -1.47 -24.43 -5.59
N TYR A 171 -2.47 -23.87 -6.25
CA TYR A 171 -3.51 -23.04 -5.59
C TYR A 171 -4.68 -23.83 -4.98
N CYS A 172 -4.77 -25.14 -5.24
CA CYS A 172 -5.73 -26.04 -4.61
C CYS A 172 -5.02 -27.08 -3.73
N PRO A 173 -5.55 -27.42 -2.54
CA PRO A 173 -6.76 -26.86 -1.92
C PRO A 173 -6.60 -25.38 -1.55
N ALA A 174 -7.69 -24.62 -1.65
CA ALA A 174 -7.68 -23.20 -1.27
C ALA A 174 -7.32 -23.06 0.21
N THR A 175 -6.29 -22.27 0.49
CA THR A 175 -5.70 -22.11 1.83
C THR A 175 -6.44 -21.07 2.67
N PRO A 176 -6.22 -21.04 4.01
CA PRO A 176 -6.73 -19.98 4.87
C PRO A 176 -6.42 -18.55 4.40
N ALA A 177 -5.27 -18.32 3.76
CA ALA A 177 -4.93 -17.03 3.11
C ALA A 177 -6.05 -16.56 2.16
N TYR A 178 -6.39 -17.37 1.16
CA TYR A 178 -7.41 -17.02 0.16
C TYR A 178 -8.82 -17.07 0.73
N LEU A 179 -9.13 -18.07 1.57
CA LEU A 179 -10.46 -18.25 2.16
C LEU A 179 -10.88 -17.06 3.07
N ASN A 180 -9.93 -16.38 3.70
CA ASN A 180 -10.17 -15.16 4.50
C ASN A 180 -10.19 -13.85 3.69
N MET A 181 -9.95 -13.92 2.37
CA MET A 181 -10.04 -12.80 1.43
C MET A 181 -11.31 -12.82 0.57
N LYS A 182 -12.21 -13.79 0.74
CA LYS A 182 -13.52 -13.82 0.05
C LYS A 182 -14.35 -12.55 0.34
N THR A 183 -15.25 -12.20 -0.56
CA THR A 183 -16.16 -11.06 -0.40
C THR A 183 -16.92 -11.12 0.93
N GLN A 184 -16.83 -10.05 1.72
CA GLN A 184 -17.40 -9.90 3.07
C GLN A 184 -17.74 -8.42 3.31
N ASP A 185 -18.31 -8.10 4.47
CA ASP A 185 -18.53 -6.72 4.91
C ASP A 185 -17.23 -5.90 4.96
N SER A 186 -17.40 -4.58 4.90
CA SER A 186 -16.29 -3.62 4.81
C SER A 186 -15.36 -3.71 6.03
N ARG A 187 -14.09 -4.02 5.79
CA ARG A 187 -13.03 -3.98 6.80
C ARG A 187 -12.43 -2.58 6.86
N ALA A 188 -12.39 -1.96 8.04
CA ALA A 188 -11.91 -0.60 8.19
C ALA A 188 -10.38 -0.49 7.99
N GLN A 189 -9.95 0.45 7.14
CA GLN A 189 -8.58 0.94 7.09
C GLN A 189 -8.54 2.33 7.77
N GLN A 190 -7.73 2.48 8.81
CA GLN A 190 -7.52 3.75 9.52
C GLN A 190 -6.04 4.12 9.49
N GLY A 191 -5.72 5.41 9.36
CA GLY A 191 -4.33 5.91 9.29
C GLY A 191 -3.67 5.76 7.90
N VAL A 192 -4.41 5.35 6.87
CA VAL A 192 -3.91 5.33 5.48
C VAL A 192 -3.88 6.75 4.92
N HIS A 193 -2.77 7.12 4.30
CA HIS A 193 -2.50 8.46 3.77
C HIS A 193 -2.71 8.54 2.24
N LYS A 194 -2.40 7.47 1.52
CA LYS A 194 -2.49 7.37 0.05
C LYS A 194 -3.00 5.99 -0.34
N VAL A 195 -3.82 5.92 -1.39
CA VAL A 195 -4.39 4.67 -1.90
C VAL A 195 -4.21 4.57 -3.41
N MET A 196 -3.68 3.44 -3.89
CA MET A 196 -3.77 3.03 -5.28
C MET A 196 -4.78 1.89 -5.42
N CYS A 197 -5.80 2.10 -6.27
CA CYS A 197 -6.78 1.08 -6.63
C CYS A 197 -6.81 0.88 -8.15
N ALA A 198 -6.49 -0.33 -8.58
CA ALA A 198 -6.42 -0.68 -9.97
C ALA A 198 -7.79 -1.11 -10.56
N VAL A 199 -7.96 -0.90 -11.87
CA VAL A 199 -9.27 -1.02 -12.55
C VAL A 199 -9.27 -1.86 -13.83
N LYS A 200 -8.12 -2.43 -14.23
CA LYS A 200 -7.99 -3.08 -15.53
C LYS A 200 -7.19 -4.38 -15.46
N SER A 201 -7.89 -5.51 -15.39
CA SER A 201 -7.29 -6.85 -15.31
C SER A 201 -6.29 -7.23 -16.42
N SER A 202 -6.38 -6.60 -17.60
CA SER A 202 -5.39 -6.78 -18.68
C SER A 202 -4.14 -5.93 -18.52
N GLY A 203 -4.16 -4.91 -17.65
CA GLY A 203 -2.98 -4.22 -17.16
C GLY A 203 -1.99 -3.68 -18.18
N LEU A 204 -0.72 -3.69 -17.80
CA LEU A 204 0.46 -3.48 -18.64
C LEU A 204 0.71 -4.71 -19.53
N VAL A 205 1.63 -4.59 -20.50
CA VAL A 205 1.94 -5.70 -21.41
C VAL A 205 2.90 -6.65 -20.69
N SER A 206 2.35 -7.66 -20.02
CA SER A 206 3.08 -8.68 -19.27
C SER A 206 2.43 -10.07 -19.46
N THR A 207 3.09 -11.14 -19.01
CA THR A 207 2.52 -12.50 -19.00
C THR A 207 1.28 -12.58 -18.11
N ASP A 208 1.26 -11.84 -17.01
CA ASP A 208 0.19 -11.82 -16.01
C ASP A 208 -1.12 -11.25 -16.57
N ALA A 209 -1.03 -10.37 -17.58
CA ALA A 209 -2.17 -9.74 -18.23
C ALA A 209 -3.20 -10.74 -18.75
N VAL A 210 -2.75 -11.83 -19.39
CA VAL A 210 -3.64 -12.89 -19.91
C VAL A 210 -4.34 -13.61 -18.75
N ALA A 211 -3.58 -13.92 -17.71
CA ALA A 211 -4.08 -14.70 -16.59
C ALA A 211 -5.09 -13.92 -15.75
N LEU A 212 -4.75 -12.69 -15.37
CA LEU A 212 -5.62 -11.81 -14.58
C LEU A 212 -6.86 -11.37 -15.37
N SER A 213 -6.76 -11.21 -16.70
CA SER A 213 -7.92 -10.98 -17.56
C SER A 213 -8.94 -12.13 -17.48
N LEU A 214 -8.45 -13.37 -17.52
CA LEU A 214 -9.31 -14.56 -17.47
C LEU A 214 -9.92 -14.77 -16.09
N VAL A 215 -9.13 -14.65 -15.02
CA VAL A 215 -9.61 -14.72 -13.63
C VAL A 215 -10.65 -13.64 -13.35
N GLY A 216 -10.37 -12.39 -13.73
CA GLY A 216 -11.31 -11.27 -13.57
C GLY A 216 -12.62 -11.50 -14.34
N ARG A 217 -12.54 -11.90 -15.62
CA ARG A 217 -13.72 -12.23 -16.42
C ARG A 217 -14.58 -13.32 -15.78
N MET A 218 -13.97 -14.35 -15.21
CA MET A 218 -14.70 -15.44 -14.55
C MET A 218 -15.30 -15.02 -13.21
N ALA A 219 -14.57 -14.26 -12.39
CA ALA A 219 -14.99 -13.86 -11.05
C ALA A 219 -16.09 -12.78 -11.05
N TRP A 220 -16.10 -11.90 -12.06
CA TRP A 220 -17.13 -10.85 -12.21
C TRP A 220 -18.14 -11.11 -13.34
N ASN A 221 -17.95 -12.15 -14.17
CA ASN A 221 -18.83 -12.48 -15.30
C ASN A 221 -19.16 -11.27 -16.22
N ASN A 222 -18.22 -10.33 -16.36
CA ASN A 222 -18.40 -9.05 -17.04
C ASN A 222 -19.59 -8.21 -16.53
N ASP A 223 -19.90 -8.24 -15.22
CA ASP A 223 -20.99 -7.47 -14.58
C ASP A 223 -20.82 -5.93 -14.59
N GLY A 224 -19.79 -5.41 -15.27
CA GLY A 224 -19.47 -3.98 -15.36
C GLY A 224 -18.62 -3.45 -14.20
N THR A 225 -18.33 -4.25 -13.18
CA THR A 225 -17.45 -3.85 -12.07
C THR A 225 -16.03 -3.61 -12.56
N LEU A 226 -15.48 -2.43 -12.26
CA LEU A 226 -14.06 -2.15 -12.46
C LEU A 226 -13.21 -2.99 -11.48
N HIS A 227 -12.21 -3.70 -11.98
CA HIS A 227 -11.37 -4.60 -11.17
C HIS A 227 -9.97 -4.80 -11.78
N ASP A 228 -8.99 -5.09 -10.93
CA ASP A 228 -7.60 -5.35 -11.32
C ASP A 228 -7.33 -6.82 -11.71
N GLY A 229 -8.37 -7.66 -11.66
CA GLY A 229 -8.32 -9.11 -11.90
C GLY A 229 -8.44 -9.95 -10.62
N VAL A 230 -8.13 -9.36 -9.45
CA VAL A 230 -8.22 -10.01 -8.12
C VAL A 230 -9.10 -9.22 -7.16
N VAL A 231 -9.07 -7.89 -7.23
CA VAL A 231 -9.79 -6.97 -6.34
C VAL A 231 -10.61 -5.99 -7.18
N SER A 232 -11.83 -5.70 -6.75
CA SER A 232 -12.66 -4.67 -7.38
C SER A 232 -12.31 -3.28 -6.87
N PHE A 233 -12.48 -2.26 -7.72
CA PHE A 233 -12.25 -0.87 -7.32
C PHE A 233 -13.04 -0.47 -6.07
N PRO A 234 -14.35 -0.79 -5.91
CA PRO A 234 -15.08 -0.49 -4.68
C PRO A 234 -14.53 -1.20 -3.43
N SER A 235 -14.03 -2.43 -3.58
CA SER A 235 -13.41 -3.18 -2.47
C SER A 235 -12.10 -2.54 -2.00
N CYS A 236 -11.34 -1.95 -2.93
CA CYS A 236 -10.10 -1.25 -2.62
C CYS A 236 -10.32 0.20 -2.14
N SER A 237 -11.28 0.91 -2.75
CA SER A 237 -11.50 2.35 -2.50
C SER A 237 -12.44 2.64 -1.32
N VAL A 238 -12.92 1.62 -0.60
CA VAL A 238 -13.89 1.81 0.48
C VAL A 238 -13.35 2.74 1.57
N GLY A 239 -14.11 3.77 1.93
CA GLY A 239 -13.68 4.79 2.90
C GLY A 239 -12.77 5.88 2.33
N PHE A 240 -12.36 5.82 1.05
CA PHE A 240 -11.48 6.79 0.42
C PHE A 240 -12.15 7.51 -0.76
N GLY A 241 -11.86 8.81 -0.88
CA GLY A 241 -12.27 9.66 -2.00
C GLY A 241 -11.06 10.20 -2.76
N ASN A 242 -11.28 11.28 -3.54
CA ASN A 242 -10.22 11.99 -4.27
C ASN A 242 -9.30 11.07 -5.11
N PHE A 243 -9.91 10.29 -6.00
CA PHE A 243 -9.18 9.43 -6.94
C PHE A 243 -8.96 10.14 -8.29
N ALA A 244 -7.71 10.29 -8.70
CA ALA A 244 -7.32 10.76 -10.03
C ALA A 244 -6.82 9.61 -10.90
N THR A 245 -6.93 9.79 -12.23
CA THR A 245 -6.30 8.93 -13.25
C THR A 245 -4.97 9.48 -13.74
N ASP A 246 -4.52 10.60 -13.19
CA ASP A 246 -3.20 11.17 -13.44
C ASP A 246 -2.29 10.86 -12.25
N ALA A 247 -1.13 10.26 -12.52
CA ALA A 247 -0.14 9.88 -11.54
C ALA A 247 0.48 11.10 -10.82
N GLU A 248 0.57 12.24 -11.51
CA GLU A 248 1.23 13.44 -10.98
C GLU A 248 0.27 14.37 -10.21
N ALA A 249 -1.02 14.04 -10.16
CA ALA A 249 -2.05 14.85 -9.52
C ALA A 249 -2.00 14.88 -7.97
N GLY A 250 -1.07 14.15 -7.34
CA GLY A 250 -0.92 14.06 -5.88
C GLY A 250 -2.12 13.46 -5.14
N ALA A 251 -3.08 12.86 -5.85
CA ALA A 251 -4.32 12.31 -5.33
C ALA A 251 -4.19 10.81 -4.97
N ASN A 252 -5.28 10.17 -4.55
CA ASN A 252 -5.37 8.70 -4.61
C ASN A 252 -5.44 8.28 -6.08
N TYR A 253 -4.94 7.09 -6.43
CA TYR A 253 -4.72 6.71 -7.83
C TYR A 253 -5.67 5.63 -8.31
N LYS A 254 -6.37 5.92 -9.40
CA LYS A 254 -7.24 5.00 -10.12
C LYS A 254 -6.47 4.43 -11.33
N ALA A 255 -5.68 3.39 -11.07
CA ALA A 255 -4.70 2.87 -12.00
C ALA A 255 -5.32 1.90 -13.03
N SER A 256 -5.11 2.15 -14.32
CA SER A 256 -5.50 1.32 -15.47
C SER A 256 -4.49 0.18 -15.71
N VAL A 257 -4.08 -0.45 -14.61
CA VAL A 257 -3.12 -1.56 -14.52
C VAL A 257 -3.80 -2.79 -13.90
N ASN A 258 -3.14 -3.96 -13.90
CA ASN A 258 -3.66 -5.17 -13.25
C ASN A 258 -3.18 -5.28 -11.78
N HIS A 259 -3.63 -6.32 -11.07
CA HIS A 259 -3.30 -6.51 -9.65
C HIS A 259 -1.78 -6.56 -9.41
N LEU A 260 -1.03 -7.28 -10.25
CA LEU A 260 0.40 -7.51 -10.08
C LEU A 260 1.25 -6.33 -10.57
N ASP A 261 0.81 -5.61 -11.60
CA ASP A 261 1.42 -4.34 -12.03
C ASP A 261 1.37 -3.27 -10.92
N SER A 262 0.32 -3.30 -10.09
CA SER A 262 0.12 -2.35 -9.00
C SER A 262 1.22 -2.43 -7.93
N SER A 263 1.90 -3.58 -7.82
CA SER A 263 3.08 -3.74 -6.97
C SER A 263 4.38 -3.30 -7.67
N PHE A 264 4.32 -2.45 -8.70
CA PHE A 264 5.46 -1.86 -9.41
C PHE A 264 6.37 -2.83 -10.20
N ARG A 265 6.13 -4.16 -10.14
CA ARG A 265 7.02 -5.19 -10.73
C ARG A 265 7.28 -5.05 -12.23
N ASN A 266 6.30 -4.50 -12.96
CA ASN A 266 6.37 -4.27 -14.40
C ASN A 266 6.69 -2.80 -14.75
N GLY A 267 7.06 -1.99 -13.76
CA GLY A 267 7.35 -0.57 -13.90
C GLY A 267 6.15 0.25 -14.40
N ASP A 268 6.45 1.27 -15.18
CA ASP A 268 5.47 2.17 -15.78
C ASP A 268 5.14 1.80 -17.23
N GLY A 269 3.85 1.77 -17.55
CA GLY A 269 3.36 1.62 -18.92
C GLY A 269 3.80 2.77 -19.81
N TRP A 270 4.05 2.50 -21.10
CA TRP A 270 4.59 3.51 -22.03
C TRP A 270 3.63 4.68 -22.28
N TRP A 271 2.32 4.46 -22.20
CA TRP A 271 1.27 5.44 -22.49
C TRP A 271 0.16 5.39 -21.43
N GLY A 272 -0.50 6.54 -21.25
CA GLY A 272 -1.56 6.76 -20.27
C GLY A 272 -0.99 7.20 -18.92
N ALA A 273 -1.42 8.36 -18.41
CA ALA A 273 -1.07 8.83 -17.07
C ALA A 273 -1.71 7.95 -15.97
N ASP A 274 -2.69 7.13 -16.35
CA ASP A 274 -3.37 6.10 -15.56
C ASP A 274 -2.60 4.78 -15.50
N ARG A 275 -1.44 4.67 -16.18
CA ARG A 275 -0.66 3.43 -16.31
C ARG A 275 0.76 3.60 -15.76
N LYS A 276 0.92 4.48 -14.77
CA LYS A 276 2.21 4.92 -14.21
C LYS A 276 2.27 4.70 -12.69
N PRO A 277 2.21 3.44 -12.21
CA PRO A 277 2.19 3.14 -10.78
C PRO A 277 3.46 3.63 -10.07
N VAL A 278 4.65 3.51 -10.69
CA VAL A 278 5.91 4.01 -10.13
C VAL A 278 5.90 5.53 -10.06
N LYS A 279 5.50 6.22 -11.14
CA LYS A 279 5.41 7.68 -11.13
C LYS A 279 4.46 8.20 -10.05
N TRP A 280 3.31 7.55 -9.87
CA TRP A 280 2.38 7.93 -8.82
C TRP A 280 3.02 7.77 -7.44
N PHE A 281 3.77 6.67 -7.22
CA PHE A 281 4.46 6.46 -5.96
C PHE A 281 5.47 7.58 -5.69
N GLU A 282 6.32 7.94 -6.65
CA GLU A 282 7.24 9.09 -6.54
C GLU A 282 6.53 10.39 -6.13
N CYS A 283 5.32 10.63 -6.65
CA CYS A 283 4.50 11.82 -6.37
C CYS A 283 3.60 11.69 -5.13
N ALA A 284 3.58 10.52 -4.48
CA ALA A 284 2.74 10.23 -3.31
C ALA A 284 3.53 10.24 -1.99
N LEU A 285 4.87 10.22 -2.05
CA LEU A 285 5.82 10.28 -0.92
C LEU A 285 6.09 11.72 -0.42
#